data_AF-A0A1M6S0C3-F1
#
_entry.id   AF-A0A1M6S0C3-F1
#
_cell.length_a   1.000
_cell.length_b   1.000
_cell.length_c   1.000
_cell.angle_alpha   90.00
_cell.angle_beta   90.00
_cell.angle_gamma   90.00
#
_symmetry.space_group_name_H-M   'P 1'
#
loop_
_entity.id
_entity.type
_entity.pdbx_description
1 polymer ?
#
loop_
_entity_poly.entity_id
_entity_poly.type
_entity_poly.pdbx_seq_one_letter_code
_entity_poly.pdbx_strand_id
1 'polypeptide(L)'
;MIRPEDHLKLVSYVIGKKFSNYLGNFEYDDLFQMGCVGLIKACNTYDEKRGVFSSYAFMNIWGIILKYIKDSLKNAETVSLDDLINENTRLIEFYLVDDNSFEKVENMILVNELLKETTKLQRKYIELYYFEDLTLKEIGDKFNTTKQAIDFTKKQGLKRIARRCERL
;
A
#
# COMPACT_ATOMS: atom_id res chain seq x y z
N MET A 1 5.26 -21.61 7.39
CA MET A 1 5.55 -20.37 8.11
C MET A 1 6.66 -19.66 7.35
N ILE A 2 6.45 -18.40 6.96
CA ILE A 2 7.46 -17.62 6.23
C ILE A 2 8.54 -17.20 7.22
N ARG A 3 9.80 -17.48 6.88
CA ARG A 3 10.95 -17.20 7.74
C ARG A 3 11.50 -15.80 7.45
N PRO A 4 11.59 -14.89 8.45
CA PRO A 4 12.11 -13.53 8.22
C PRO A 4 13.53 -13.51 7.65
N GLU A 5 14.36 -14.48 8.01
CA GLU A 5 15.78 -14.56 7.61
C GLU A 5 15.93 -14.67 6.09
N ASP A 6 14.99 -15.33 5.42
CA ASP A 6 14.98 -15.54 3.97
C ASP A 6 14.66 -14.22 3.20
N HIS A 7 14.24 -13.16 3.91
CA HIS A 7 13.73 -11.92 3.31
C HIS A 7 14.44 -10.64 3.77
N LEU A 8 15.54 -10.73 4.53
CA LEU A 8 16.27 -9.57 5.06
C LEU A 8 16.71 -8.56 3.97
N LYS A 9 17.05 -9.02 2.77
CA LYS A 9 17.40 -8.15 1.64
C LYS A 9 16.27 -7.19 1.24
N LEU A 10 15.01 -7.56 1.51
CA LEU A 10 13.85 -6.70 1.25
C LEU A 10 13.87 -5.46 2.15
N VAL A 11 14.36 -5.58 3.39
CA VAL A 11 14.47 -4.47 4.33
C VAL A 11 15.45 -3.43 3.79
N SER A 12 16.66 -3.86 3.42
CA SER A 12 17.66 -2.98 2.80
C SER A 12 17.16 -2.33 1.51
N TYR A 13 16.42 -3.08 0.68
CA TYR A 13 15.80 -2.56 -0.53
C TYR A 13 14.78 -1.46 -0.23
N VAL A 14 13.89 -1.65 0.75
CA VAL A 14 12.90 -0.64 1.16
C VAL A 14 13.61 0.61 1.66
N ILE A 15 14.65 0.47 2.48
CA ILE A 15 15.45 1.59 3.00
C ILE A 15 16.08 2.38 1.86
N GLY A 16 16.82 1.72 0.96
CA GLY A 16 17.45 2.40 -0.17
C GLY A 16 16.45 3.04 -1.14
N LYS A 17 15.24 2.48 -1.27
CA LYS A 17 14.22 2.99 -2.20
C LYS A 17 13.39 4.14 -1.63
N LYS A 18 13.03 4.07 -0.35
CA LYS A 18 12.08 5.00 0.28
C LYS A 18 12.74 6.01 1.21
N PHE A 19 13.92 5.68 1.71
CA PHE A 19 14.57 6.41 2.80
C PHE A 19 16.01 6.86 2.45
N SER A 20 16.49 6.64 1.22
CA SER A 20 17.84 7.03 0.81
C SER A 20 18.15 8.51 1.01
N ASN A 21 17.18 9.39 0.75
CA ASN A 21 17.32 10.84 0.93
C ASN A 21 17.32 11.30 2.41
N TYR A 22 17.19 10.35 3.35
CA TYR A 22 17.10 10.58 4.79
C TYR A 22 18.25 9.92 5.56
N LEU A 23 19.08 9.12 4.87
CA LEU A 23 20.33 8.61 5.38
C LEU A 23 21.26 9.80 5.64
N GLY A 24 21.39 10.19 6.90
CA GLY A 24 22.05 11.44 7.33
C GLY A 24 21.44 12.01 8.60
N ASN A 25 20.10 11.94 8.72
CA ASN A 25 19.38 12.32 9.95
C ASN A 25 19.07 11.12 10.84
N PHE A 26 19.10 9.91 10.25
CA PHE A 26 18.88 8.64 10.93
C PHE A 26 19.97 7.65 10.55
N GLU A 27 20.43 6.87 11.51
CA GLU A 27 21.39 5.80 11.28
C GLU A 27 20.75 4.66 10.47
N TYR A 28 21.48 4.12 9.51
CA TYR A 28 20.99 3.01 8.68
C TYR A 28 20.62 1.80 9.52
N ASP A 29 21.38 1.50 10.57
CA ASP A 29 21.17 0.33 11.43
C ASP A 29 19.86 0.45 12.22
N ASP A 30 19.49 1.65 12.69
CA ASP A 30 18.19 1.90 13.33
C ASP A 30 17.03 1.66 12.35
N LEU A 31 17.14 2.21 11.14
CA LEU A 31 16.15 2.00 10.09
C LEU A 31 16.04 0.52 9.71
N PHE A 32 17.16 -0.19 9.69
CA PHE A 32 17.21 -1.62 9.40
C PHE A 32 16.56 -2.44 10.51
N GLN A 33 16.83 -2.13 11.78
CA GLN A 33 16.18 -2.79 12.91
C GLN A 33 14.66 -2.57 12.90
N MET A 34 14.22 -1.32 12.72
CA MET A 34 12.79 -1.00 12.62
C MET A 34 12.14 -1.67 11.40
N GLY A 35 12.86 -1.74 10.29
CA GLY A 35 12.43 -2.50 9.11
C GLY A 35 12.30 -3.99 9.38
N CYS A 36 13.22 -4.60 10.14
CA CYS A 36 13.13 -6.00 10.57
C CYS A 36 11.91 -6.24 11.45
N VAL A 37 11.54 -5.32 12.35
CA VAL A 37 10.28 -5.40 13.10
C VAL A 37 9.07 -5.44 12.16
N GLY A 38 9.08 -4.62 11.11
CA GLY A 38 8.05 -4.64 10.06
C GLY A 38 7.99 -5.96 9.30
N LEU A 39 9.14 -6.54 8.98
CA LEU A 39 9.23 -7.84 8.33
C LEU A 39 8.71 -8.97 9.23
N ILE A 40 9.09 -8.99 10.52
CA ILE A 40 8.62 -9.99 11.48
C ILE A 40 7.09 -9.92 11.61
N LYS A 41 6.54 -8.70 11.74
CA LYS A 41 5.09 -8.49 11.75
C LYS A 41 4.47 -9.09 10.49
N ALA A 42 5.01 -8.78 9.32
CA ALA A 42 4.51 -9.31 8.06
C ALA A 42 4.57 -10.84 7.99
N CYS A 43 5.67 -11.48 8.40
CA CYS A 43 5.79 -12.94 8.42
C CYS A 43 4.72 -13.60 9.33
N ASN A 44 4.39 -12.96 10.45
CA ASN A 44 3.45 -13.49 11.43
C ASN A 44 1.98 -13.29 11.03
N THR A 45 1.65 -12.21 10.32
CA THR A 45 0.26 -11.83 10.02
C THR A 45 -0.14 -12.02 8.56
N TYR A 46 0.79 -12.47 7.70
CA TYR A 46 0.51 -12.67 6.30
C TYR A 46 -0.48 -13.80 6.05
N ASP A 47 -1.41 -13.54 5.13
CA ASP A 47 -2.37 -14.49 4.61
C ASP A 47 -2.11 -14.62 3.10
N GLU A 48 -1.87 -15.83 2.61
CA GLU A 48 -1.60 -16.10 1.18
C GLU A 48 -2.75 -15.68 0.27
N LYS A 49 -3.97 -15.57 0.82
CA LYS A 49 -5.10 -15.01 0.11
C LYS A 49 -4.86 -13.54 -0.22
N ARG A 50 -4.22 -12.78 0.67
CA ARG A 50 -4.07 -11.30 0.56
C ARG A 50 -3.09 -10.81 -0.52
N GLY A 51 -2.45 -11.67 -1.30
CA GLY A 51 -1.63 -11.26 -2.44
C GLY A 51 -0.26 -11.92 -2.46
N VAL A 52 0.77 -11.19 -2.89
CA VAL A 52 2.16 -11.68 -2.86
C VAL A 52 2.83 -11.17 -1.58
N PHE A 53 3.53 -12.05 -0.87
CA PHE A 53 4.19 -11.75 0.39
C PHE A 53 5.12 -10.54 0.32
N SER A 54 5.93 -10.41 -0.73
CA SER A 54 6.88 -9.31 -0.88
C SER A 54 6.19 -7.94 -0.91
N SER A 55 5.03 -7.83 -1.55
CA SER A 55 4.22 -6.60 -1.55
C SER A 55 3.67 -6.30 -0.15
N TYR A 56 3.18 -7.32 0.55
CA TYR A 56 2.67 -7.17 1.92
C TYR A 56 3.77 -6.79 2.92
N ALA A 57 4.93 -7.46 2.84
CA ALA A 57 6.09 -7.20 3.67
C ALA A 57 6.70 -5.82 3.40
N PHE A 58 6.82 -5.42 2.12
CA PHE A 58 7.29 -4.09 1.73
C PHE A 58 6.50 -2.98 2.46
N MET A 59 5.18 -3.13 2.52
CA MET A 59 4.30 -2.14 3.15
C MET A 59 4.45 -2.08 4.67
N ASN A 60 4.58 -3.24 5.34
CA ASN A 60 4.83 -3.28 6.78
C ASN A 60 6.21 -2.71 7.14
N ILE A 61 7.25 -3.05 6.37
CA ILE A 61 8.61 -2.51 6.54
C ILE A 61 8.58 -0.99 6.38
N TRP A 62 8.02 -0.50 5.26
CA TRP A 62 7.95 0.93 4.97
C TRP A 62 7.22 1.67 6.09
N GLY A 63 6.05 1.18 6.50
CA GLY A 63 5.22 1.88 7.45
C GLY A 63 5.74 1.87 8.90
N ILE A 64 6.44 0.81 9.35
CA ILE A 64 7.09 0.82 10.67
C ILE A 64 8.27 1.79 10.70
N ILE A 65 9.11 1.80 9.66
CA ILE A 65 10.20 2.77 9.55
C ILE A 65 9.63 4.20 9.47
N LEU A 66 8.53 4.38 8.73
CA LEU A 66 7.84 5.67 8.64
C LEU A 66 7.39 6.12 10.03
N LYS A 67 6.73 5.26 10.79
CA LYS A 67 6.28 5.60 12.13
C LYS A 67 7.45 5.98 13.06
N TYR A 68 8.52 5.20 13.04
CA TYR A 68 9.73 5.46 13.83
C TYR A 68 10.26 6.88 13.60
N ILE A 69 10.48 7.26 12.34
CA ILE A 69 10.98 8.60 12.00
C ILE A 69 10.01 9.69 12.47
N LYS A 70 8.69 9.52 12.30
CA LYS A 70 7.68 10.50 12.75
C LYS A 70 7.78 10.71 14.25
N ASP A 71 7.83 9.62 15.01
CA ASP A 71 7.86 9.66 16.47
C ASP A 71 9.18 10.26 16.97
N SER A 72 10.32 9.89 16.37
CA SER A 72 11.62 10.48 16.69
C SER A 72 11.70 11.98 16.42
N LEU A 73 11.06 12.47 15.36
CA LEU A 73 11.00 13.90 15.04
C LEU A 73 10.10 14.68 16.00
N LYS A 74 8.96 14.11 16.42
CA LYS A 74 8.07 14.72 17.43
C LYS A 74 8.76 14.82 18.79
N ASN A 75 9.50 13.79 19.18
CA ASN A 75 10.18 13.75 20.47
C ASN A 75 11.43 14.65 20.56
N ALA A 76 11.91 15.17 19.43
CA ALA A 76 13.02 16.13 19.37
C ALA A 76 12.59 17.57 19.77
N GLU A 77 11.46 17.74 20.44
CA GLU A 77 10.72 18.98 20.76
C GLU A 77 11.53 20.04 21.54
N THR A 78 12.52 20.65 20.87
CA THR A 78 12.93 22.07 20.95
C THR A 78 13.53 22.49 19.59
N VAL A 79 12.90 22.12 18.47
CA VAL A 79 13.38 22.55 17.15
C VAL A 79 12.70 23.88 16.81
N SER A 80 13.50 24.92 16.56
CA SER A 80 12.98 26.22 16.14
C SER A 80 12.20 26.06 14.84
N LEU A 81 11.07 26.77 14.71
CA LEU A 81 10.37 26.88 13.43
C LEU A 81 11.29 27.38 12.31
N ASP A 82 12.31 28.18 12.65
CA ASP A 82 13.33 28.64 11.70
C ASP A 82 14.27 27.52 11.24
N ASP A 83 14.56 26.53 12.11
CA ASP A 83 15.37 25.36 11.75
C ASP A 83 14.57 24.39 10.86
N LEU A 84 13.26 24.26 11.10
CA LEU A 84 12.33 23.49 10.26
C LEU A 84 12.17 24.06 8.85
N ILE A 85 12.25 25.39 8.71
CA ILE A 85 12.16 26.07 7.41
C ILE A 85 13.49 25.97 6.63
N ASN A 86 14.62 26.02 7.33
CA ASN A 86 15.96 25.97 6.73
C ASN A 86 16.46 24.55 6.43
N GLU A 87 16.14 23.54 7.25
CA GLU A 87 16.62 22.16 7.10
C GLU A 87 15.58 21.19 6.51
N ASN A 88 15.10 21.53 5.31
CA ASN A 88 14.44 20.65 4.35
C ASN A 88 12.90 20.66 4.37
N THR A 89 12.38 21.04 3.21
CA THR A 89 11.07 20.70 2.61
C THR A 89 10.65 19.22 2.78
N ARG A 90 11.60 18.34 3.17
CA ARG A 90 11.49 16.88 3.27
C ARG A 90 10.87 16.40 4.59
N LEU A 91 11.01 17.14 5.70
CA LEU A 91 10.31 16.81 6.95
C LEU A 91 8.81 17.02 6.79
N ILE A 92 8.43 18.07 6.05
CA ILE A 92 7.03 18.38 5.71
C ILE A 92 6.40 17.23 4.92
N GLU A 93 7.09 16.62 3.95
CA GLU A 93 6.57 15.46 3.22
C GLU A 93 6.10 14.35 4.16
N PHE A 94 6.82 14.12 5.25
CA PHE A 94 6.55 13.07 6.22
C PHE A 94 5.34 13.35 7.11
N TYR A 95 5.18 14.61 7.53
CA TYR A 95 3.99 15.08 8.23
C TYR A 95 2.75 15.10 7.31
N LEU A 96 2.94 15.30 6.00
CA LEU A 96 1.88 15.24 4.99
C LEU A 96 1.51 13.81 4.55
N VAL A 97 2.36 12.81 4.79
CA VAL A 97 1.97 11.39 4.66
C VAL A 97 0.98 11.08 5.78
N ASP A 98 -0.29 11.30 5.49
CA ASP A 98 -1.44 10.96 6.34
C ASP A 98 -1.35 9.50 6.84
N ASP A 99 -1.69 9.26 8.11
CA ASP A 99 -1.74 7.93 8.72
C ASP A 99 -2.73 6.99 7.98
N ASN A 100 -3.67 7.55 7.19
CA ASN A 100 -4.52 6.79 6.25
C ASN A 100 -3.75 6.07 5.12
N SER A 101 -2.42 6.26 5.01
CA SER A 101 -1.57 5.50 4.09
C SER A 101 -1.60 4.00 4.37
N PHE A 102 -1.75 3.61 5.65
CA PHE A 102 -1.93 2.21 6.04
C PHE A 102 -3.32 1.67 5.68
N GLU A 103 -4.38 2.46 5.93
CA GLU A 103 -5.76 2.09 5.66
C GLU A 103 -6.02 1.91 4.15
N LYS A 104 -5.47 2.80 3.31
CA LYS A 104 -5.52 2.67 1.84
C LYS A 104 -4.89 1.37 1.34
N VAL A 105 -3.88 0.86 2.03
CA VAL A 105 -3.13 -0.33 1.62
C VAL A 105 -3.84 -1.61 2.06
N GLU A 106 -4.36 -1.65 3.28
CA GLU A 106 -5.27 -2.73 3.71
C GLU A 106 -6.50 -2.80 2.81
N ASN A 107 -7.04 -1.64 2.44
CA ASN A 107 -8.12 -1.53 1.45
C ASN A 107 -7.70 -2.06 0.08
N MET A 108 -6.51 -1.72 -0.43
CA MET A 108 -6.01 -2.25 -1.72
C MET A 108 -5.79 -3.77 -1.69
N ILE A 109 -5.33 -4.31 -0.58
CA ILE A 109 -5.17 -5.75 -0.37
C ILE A 109 -6.55 -6.44 -0.36
N LEU A 110 -7.49 -5.90 0.42
CA LEU A 110 -8.86 -6.40 0.51
C LEU A 110 -9.57 -6.33 -0.85
N VAL A 111 -9.45 -5.20 -1.55
CA VAL A 111 -10.01 -4.98 -2.89
C VAL A 111 -9.45 -6.00 -3.88
N ASN A 112 -8.12 -6.21 -3.90
CA ASN A 112 -7.52 -7.22 -4.78
C ASN A 112 -8.01 -8.63 -4.48
N GLU A 113 -8.20 -8.98 -3.21
CA GLU A 113 -8.72 -10.29 -2.83
C GLU A 113 -10.20 -10.47 -3.23
N LEU A 114 -11.03 -9.46 -2.99
CA LEU A 114 -12.43 -9.47 -3.38
C LEU A 114 -12.60 -9.55 -4.91
N LEU A 115 -11.72 -8.91 -5.68
CA LEU A 115 -11.72 -9.00 -7.14
C LEU A 115 -11.43 -10.42 -7.63
N LYS A 116 -10.79 -11.29 -6.83
CA LYS A 116 -10.55 -12.70 -7.20
C LYS A 116 -11.83 -13.51 -7.41
N GLU A 117 -12.93 -13.15 -6.73
CA GLU A 117 -14.24 -13.84 -6.77
C GLU A 117 -15.08 -13.50 -8.02
N THR A 118 -14.66 -12.48 -8.76
CA THR A 118 -15.30 -12.06 -10.02
C THR A 118 -14.75 -12.84 -11.20
N THR A 119 -15.54 -12.98 -12.27
CA THR A 119 -15.03 -13.56 -13.53
C THR A 119 -13.97 -12.65 -14.15
N LYS A 120 -13.10 -13.19 -15.01
CA LYS A 120 -12.06 -12.40 -15.71
C LYS A 120 -12.63 -11.15 -16.39
N LEU A 121 -13.81 -11.28 -17.02
CA LEU A 121 -14.48 -10.18 -17.72
C LEU A 121 -15.05 -9.14 -16.74
N GLN A 122 -15.66 -9.59 -15.64
CA GLN A 122 -16.16 -8.71 -14.58
C GLN A 122 -15.02 -7.91 -13.94
N ARG A 123 -13.93 -8.59 -13.56
CA ARG A 123 -12.74 -7.94 -13.02
C ARG A 123 -12.22 -6.88 -13.97
N LYS A 124 -12.05 -7.23 -15.25
CA LYS A 124 -11.47 -6.31 -16.22
C LYS A 124 -12.32 -5.05 -16.43
N TYR A 125 -13.65 -5.18 -16.45
CA TYR A 125 -14.53 -4.01 -16.56
C TYR A 125 -14.58 -3.16 -15.29
N ILE A 126 -14.49 -3.78 -14.11
CA ILE A 126 -14.36 -3.05 -12.85
C ILE A 126 -13.03 -2.28 -12.83
N GLU A 127 -11.93 -2.94 -13.25
CA GLU A 127 -10.60 -2.31 -13.28
C GLU A 127 -10.55 -1.11 -14.22
N LEU A 128 -11.03 -1.28 -15.46
CA LEU A 128 -11.03 -0.21 -16.45
C LEU A 128 -11.85 1.00 -16.01
N TYR A 129 -12.97 0.77 -15.32
CA TYR A 129 -13.87 1.86 -14.90
C TYR A 129 -13.44 2.55 -13.60
N TYR A 130 -12.96 1.81 -12.60
CA TYR A 130 -12.66 2.36 -11.27
C TYR A 130 -11.17 2.62 -11.01
N PHE A 131 -10.25 1.96 -11.73
CA PHE A 131 -8.80 2.13 -11.53
C PHE A 131 -8.08 2.74 -12.73
N GLU A 132 -8.62 2.58 -13.95
CA GLU A 132 -8.05 3.18 -15.17
C GLU A 132 -8.86 4.41 -15.65
N ASP A 133 -9.92 4.81 -14.94
CA ASP A 133 -10.78 5.98 -15.23
C ASP A 133 -11.45 6.02 -16.63
N LEU A 134 -11.60 4.88 -17.30
CA LEU A 134 -12.32 4.82 -18.58
C LEU A 134 -13.84 4.90 -18.37
N THR A 135 -14.52 5.62 -19.25
CA THR A 135 -15.98 5.66 -19.31
C THR A 135 -16.55 4.34 -19.86
N LEU A 136 -17.80 4.03 -19.51
CA LEU A 136 -18.51 2.84 -20.03
C LEU A 136 -18.58 2.81 -21.56
N LYS A 137 -18.56 3.99 -22.21
CA LYS A 137 -18.54 4.11 -23.67
C LYS A 137 -17.18 3.70 -24.23
N GLU A 138 -16.08 4.25 -23.69
CA GLU A 138 -14.72 3.90 -24.11
C GLU A 138 -14.41 2.42 -23.89
N ILE A 139 -14.89 1.84 -22.78
CA ILE A 139 -14.78 0.39 -22.54
C ILE A 139 -15.61 -0.39 -23.57
N GLY A 140 -16.83 0.05 -23.88
CA GLY A 140 -17.67 -0.56 -24.91
C GLY A 140 -16.99 -0.58 -26.27
N ASP A 141 -16.45 0.57 -26.69
CA ASP A 141 -15.70 0.73 -27.94
C ASP A 141 -14.47 -0.19 -27.97
N LYS A 142 -13.72 -0.29 -26.86
CA LYS A 142 -12.53 -1.17 -26.73
C LYS A 142 -12.86 -2.67 -26.83
N PHE A 143 -14.04 -3.09 -26.39
CA PHE A 143 -14.45 -4.50 -26.38
C PHE A 143 -15.48 -4.85 -27.46
N ASN A 144 -15.74 -3.94 -28.41
CA ASN A 144 -16.77 -4.08 -29.44
C ASN A 144 -18.14 -4.51 -28.84
N THR A 145 -18.56 -3.84 -27.77
CA THR A 145 -19.79 -4.15 -27.06
C THR A 145 -20.51 -2.89 -26.58
N THR A 146 -21.74 -3.05 -26.08
CA THR A 146 -22.58 -1.91 -25.68
C THR A 146 -22.25 -1.43 -24.27
N LYS A 147 -22.39 -0.13 -24.00
CA LYS A 147 -22.26 0.44 -22.64
C LYS A 147 -23.18 -0.26 -21.63
N GLN A 148 -24.37 -0.72 -22.06
CA GLN A 148 -25.31 -1.45 -21.23
C GLN A 148 -24.77 -2.83 -20.82
N ALA A 149 -24.12 -3.55 -21.74
CA ALA A 149 -23.51 -4.84 -21.45
C ALA A 149 -22.32 -4.70 -20.49
N ILE A 150 -21.49 -3.65 -20.65
CA ILE A 150 -20.42 -3.33 -19.69
C ILE A 150 -21.01 -3.05 -18.31
N ASP A 151 -22.00 -2.15 -18.22
CA ASP A 151 -22.61 -1.76 -16.94
C ASP A 151 -23.27 -2.95 -16.24
N PHE A 152 -24.01 -3.78 -16.98
CA PHE A 152 -24.60 -5.01 -16.45
C PHE A 152 -23.53 -5.95 -15.89
N THR A 153 -22.47 -6.23 -16.66
CA THR A 153 -21.40 -7.14 -16.27
C THR A 153 -20.64 -6.62 -15.04
N LYS A 154 -20.31 -5.32 -15.02
CA LYS A 154 -19.70 -4.65 -13.87
C LYS A 154 -20.58 -4.79 -12.62
N LYS A 155 -21.89 -4.50 -12.73
CA LYS A 155 -22.84 -4.65 -11.62
C LYS A 155 -22.94 -6.07 -11.09
N GLN A 156 -22.87 -7.09 -11.96
CA GLN A 156 -22.82 -8.50 -11.53
C GLN A 156 -21.54 -8.82 -10.76
N GLY A 157 -20.40 -8.27 -11.18
CA GLY A 157 -19.13 -8.38 -10.43
C GLY A 157 -19.22 -7.72 -9.05
N LEU A 158 -19.75 -6.49 -8.97
CA LEU A 158 -19.94 -5.78 -7.70
C LEU A 158 -20.90 -6.51 -6.76
N LYS A 159 -21.99 -7.10 -7.28
CA LYS A 159 -22.90 -7.94 -6.47
C LYS A 159 -22.21 -9.19 -5.91
N ARG A 160 -21.28 -9.80 -6.65
CA ARG A 160 -20.48 -10.92 -6.14
C ARG A 160 -19.56 -10.47 -5.01
N ILE A 161 -18.89 -9.33 -5.18
CA ILE A 161 -18.04 -8.73 -4.14
C ILE A 161 -18.87 -8.43 -2.88
N ALA A 162 -20.03 -7.78 -3.02
CA ALA A 162 -20.90 -7.43 -1.89
C ALA A 162 -21.31 -8.64 -1.04
N ARG A 163 -21.72 -9.74 -1.70
CA ARG A 163 -22.06 -11.01 -1.01
C ARG A 163 -20.89 -11.61 -0.25
N ARG A 164 -19.65 -11.35 -0.67
CA ARG A 164 -18.45 -11.84 0.04
C ARG A 164 -18.17 -10.99 1.26
N CYS A 165 -18.35 -9.68 1.16
CA CYS A 165 -18.23 -8.75 2.28
C CYS A 165 -19.25 -9.04 3.38
N GLU A 166 -20.48 -9.43 3.04
CA GLU A 166 -21.51 -9.85 4.01
C GLU A 166 -21.16 -11.14 4.79
N ARG A 167 -20.10 -11.86 4.39
CA ARG A 167 -19.64 -13.12 4.99
C ARG A 167 -18.25 -13.01 5.64
N LEU A 168 -17.66 -11.81 5.65
CA LEU A 168 -16.40 -11.51 6.34
C LEU A 168 -16.71 -11.03 7.76
#